data_AF-A0A4Q4D176-F1
#
_entry.id   AF-A0A4Q4D176-F1
#
_cell.length_a   1.000
_cell.length_b   1.000
_cell.length_c   1.000
_cell.angle_alpha   90.00
_cell.angle_beta   90.00
_cell.angle_gamma   90.00
#
_symmetry.space_group_name_H-M   'P 1'
#
loop_
_entity.id
_entity.type
_entity.pdbx_description
1 polymer ?
#
loop_
_entity_poly.entity_id
_entity_poly.type
_entity_poly.pdbx_seq_one_letter_code
_entity_poly.pdbx_strand_id
1 'polypeptide(L)'
;MVMVGKYFDGTLPASGEVSEAEQHVHDVVTKAVADAEAAIDAVAPQDAVAAVWRIVDELNLYITEQAPWAVAKADPEDPRLATILVTAVEGLRALAVLLNPVMPKAALALWGSLGAEPSLGALADQRIDAVATWDQLPVGTTITKVPSLFPRIETPESA
;
A
#
# COMPACT_ATOMS: atom_id res chain seq x y z
N MET A 1 6.44 -1.03 -6.95
CA MET A 1 5.92 0.33 -7.27
C MET A 1 6.80 0.97 -8.35
N VAL A 2 6.24 1.57 -9.41
CA VAL A 2 7.05 2.12 -10.52
C VAL A 2 7.97 3.27 -10.07
N MET A 3 7.52 4.09 -9.11
CA MET A 3 8.26 5.28 -8.66
C MET A 3 9.50 4.93 -7.82
N VAL A 4 9.41 3.96 -6.90
CA VAL A 4 10.60 3.46 -6.15
C VAL A 4 11.64 2.88 -7.10
N GLY A 5 11.19 2.10 -8.09
CA GLY A 5 12.07 1.59 -9.15
C GLY A 5 12.76 2.69 -9.97
N LYS A 6 12.12 3.85 -10.13
CA LYS A 6 12.61 4.97 -10.93
C LYS A 6 13.58 5.88 -10.17
N TYR A 7 13.33 6.13 -8.88
CA TYR A 7 14.06 7.14 -8.11
C TYR A 7 15.04 6.56 -7.10
N PHE A 8 14.87 5.30 -6.70
CA PHE A 8 15.71 4.64 -5.70
C PHE A 8 16.19 3.25 -6.15
N ASP A 9 16.28 3.01 -7.47
CA ASP A 9 16.72 1.75 -8.07
C ASP A 9 15.99 0.49 -7.55
N GLY A 10 14.74 0.66 -7.10
CA GLY A 10 13.95 -0.42 -6.54
C GLY A 10 14.29 -0.76 -5.09
N THR A 11 15.13 0.02 -4.43
CA THR A 11 15.45 -0.14 -3.01
C THR A 11 14.61 0.82 -2.17
N LEU A 12 13.99 0.31 -1.11
CA LEU A 12 13.21 1.12 -0.18
C LEU A 12 14.15 2.03 0.62
N PRO A 13 14.03 3.38 0.52
CA PRO A 13 14.86 4.30 1.28
C PRO A 13 14.41 4.39 2.75
N ALA A 14 15.20 5.07 3.58
CA ALA A 14 14.74 5.47 4.91
C ALA A 14 13.67 6.57 4.80
N SER A 15 12.57 6.43 5.55
CA SER A 15 11.61 7.52 5.72
C SER A 15 12.26 8.69 6.49
N GLY A 16 11.94 9.91 6.08
CA GLY A 16 12.23 11.12 6.83
C GLY A 16 11.12 11.44 7.84
N GLU A 17 10.96 12.72 8.16
CA GLU A 17 9.95 13.19 9.11
C GLU A 17 8.52 12.97 8.58
N VAL A 18 7.64 12.48 9.46
CA VAL A 18 6.20 12.29 9.21
C VAL A 18 5.52 13.64 9.32
N SER A 19 4.91 14.11 8.23
CA SER A 19 4.09 15.32 8.22
C SER A 19 2.62 15.01 8.52
N GLU A 20 1.79 16.05 8.60
CA GLU A 20 0.34 15.92 8.73
C GLU A 20 -0.29 15.06 7.62
N ALA A 21 0.28 15.07 6.41
CA ALA A 21 -0.21 14.26 5.30
C ALA A 21 0.00 12.76 5.54
N GLU A 22 1.17 12.36 6.07
CA GLU A 22 1.42 10.96 6.42
C GLU A 22 0.56 10.54 7.61
N GLN A 23 0.44 11.41 8.62
CA GLN A 23 -0.41 11.14 9.77
C GLN A 23 -1.87 10.93 9.35
N HIS A 24 -2.37 11.68 8.37
CA HIS A 24 -3.72 11.48 7.84
C HIS A 24 -3.89 10.08 7.22
N VAL A 25 -2.94 9.63 6.41
CA VAL A 25 -2.95 8.26 5.86
C VAL A 25 -2.92 7.23 6.98
N HIS A 26 -2.10 7.44 8.02
CA HIS A 26 -2.02 6.55 9.18
C HIS A 26 -3.38 6.41 9.87
N ASP A 27 -4.04 7.54 10.13
CA ASP A 27 -5.35 7.58 10.78
C ASP A 27 -6.43 6.89 9.95
N VAL A 28 -6.42 7.09 8.62
CA VAL A 28 -7.34 6.43 7.68
C VAL A 28 -7.13 4.91 7.71
N VAL A 29 -5.88 4.44 7.70
CA VAL A 29 -5.58 2.99 7.80
C VAL A 29 -6.05 2.44 9.13
N THR A 30 -5.72 3.08 10.27
CA THR A 30 -6.18 2.65 11.60
C THR A 30 -7.70 2.54 11.67
N LYS A 31 -8.41 3.56 11.16
CA LYS A 31 -9.87 3.57 11.13
C LYS A 31 -10.43 2.49 10.22
N ALA A 32 -9.85 2.29 9.04
CA ALA A 32 -10.30 1.29 8.09
C ALA A 32 -10.13 -0.14 8.63
N VAL A 33 -9.06 -0.43 9.36
CA VAL A 33 -8.86 -1.71 10.05
C VAL A 33 -9.99 -1.94 11.07
N ALA A 34 -10.20 -0.98 11.98
CA ALA A 34 -11.24 -1.10 13.01
C ALA A 34 -12.65 -1.25 12.42
N ASP A 35 -12.98 -0.46 11.40
CA ASP A 35 -14.29 -0.53 10.74
C ASP A 35 -14.45 -1.86 9.97
N ALA A 36 -13.38 -2.39 9.36
CA ALA A 36 -13.42 -3.68 8.66
C ALA A 36 -13.58 -4.86 9.63
N GLU A 37 -12.87 -4.85 10.76
CA GLU A 37 -13.03 -5.86 11.83
C GLU A 37 -14.47 -5.89 12.36
N ALA A 38 -15.02 -4.72 12.71
CA ALA A 38 -16.41 -4.61 13.19
C ALA A 38 -17.42 -5.12 12.15
N ALA A 39 -17.19 -4.86 10.86
CA ALA A 39 -18.05 -5.36 9.79
C ALA A 39 -17.95 -6.89 9.62
N ILE A 40 -16.75 -7.49 9.76
CA ILE A 40 -16.60 -8.94 9.74
C ILE A 40 -17.29 -9.60 10.93
N ASP A 41 -17.18 -9.02 12.14
CA ASP A 41 -17.91 -9.51 13.33
C ASP A 41 -19.42 -9.47 13.15
N ALA A 42 -19.92 -8.48 12.39
CA ALA A 42 -21.33 -8.36 12.02
C ALA A 42 -21.74 -9.22 10.80
N VAL A 43 -20.84 -10.06 10.27
CA VAL A 43 -21.06 -10.89 9.07
C VAL A 43 -21.43 -10.04 7.84
N ALA A 44 -20.77 -8.88 7.70
CA ALA A 44 -20.98 -7.90 6.64
C ALA A 44 -19.70 -7.72 5.78
N PRO A 45 -19.30 -8.74 5.00
CA PRO A 45 -18.05 -8.71 4.24
C PRO A 45 -18.01 -7.60 3.18
N GLN A 46 -19.15 -7.20 2.62
CA GLN A 46 -19.23 -6.07 1.69
C GLN A 46 -18.83 -4.75 2.35
N ASP A 47 -19.19 -4.55 3.62
CA ASP A 47 -18.90 -3.33 4.36
C ASP A 47 -17.44 -3.34 4.82
N ALA A 48 -16.90 -4.52 5.14
CA ALA A 48 -15.47 -4.68 5.42
C ALA A 48 -14.61 -4.34 4.19
N VAL A 49 -14.98 -4.82 3.00
CA VAL A 49 -14.29 -4.48 1.75
C VAL A 49 -14.40 -2.98 1.46
N ALA A 50 -15.58 -2.38 1.63
CA ALA A 50 -15.77 -0.95 1.45
C ALA A 50 -14.92 -0.13 2.43
N ALA A 51 -14.78 -0.58 3.67
CA ALA A 51 -13.91 0.04 4.66
C ALA A 51 -12.44 0.04 4.22
N VAL A 52 -11.94 -1.11 3.75
CA VAL A 52 -10.57 -1.25 3.23
C VAL A 52 -10.36 -0.41 1.97
N TRP A 53 -11.38 -0.27 1.12
CA TRP A 53 -11.27 0.50 -0.13
C TRP A 53 -10.98 1.98 0.10
N ARG A 54 -11.37 2.55 1.25
CA ARG A 54 -11.00 3.92 1.62
C ARG A 54 -9.48 4.11 1.68
N ILE A 55 -8.70 3.08 2.03
CA ILE A 55 -7.23 3.15 2.00
C ILE A 55 -6.74 3.29 0.56
N VAL A 56 -7.38 2.61 -0.40
CA VAL A 56 -7.02 2.74 -1.83
C VAL A 56 -7.24 4.17 -2.30
N ASP A 57 -8.41 4.73 -1.99
CA ASP A 57 -8.76 6.10 -2.36
C ASP A 57 -7.81 7.11 -1.71
N GLU A 58 -7.51 6.93 -0.42
CA GLU A 58 -6.61 7.78 0.34
C GLU A 58 -5.18 7.74 -0.19
N LEU A 59 -4.60 6.56 -0.44
CA LEU A 59 -3.25 6.46 -1.00
C LEU A 59 -3.16 7.09 -2.40
N ASN A 60 -4.23 6.98 -3.19
CA ASN A 60 -4.28 7.61 -4.50
C ASN A 60 -4.36 9.14 -4.39
N LEU A 61 -5.17 9.66 -3.47
CA LEU A 61 -5.25 11.09 -3.17
C LEU A 61 -3.91 11.61 -2.66
N TYR A 62 -3.33 10.94 -1.66
CA TYR A 62 -2.04 11.26 -1.07
C TYR A 62 -0.93 11.36 -2.13
N ILE A 63 -0.78 10.35 -2.99
CA ILE A 63 0.21 10.41 -4.08
C ILE A 63 -0.06 11.56 -5.05
N THR A 64 -1.33 11.88 -5.28
CA THR A 64 -1.71 13.00 -6.17
C THR A 64 -1.35 14.35 -5.56
N GLU A 65 -1.67 14.57 -4.29
CA GLU A 65 -1.44 15.82 -3.58
C GLU A 65 0.05 16.05 -3.27
N GLN A 66 0.75 15.01 -2.83
CA GLN A 66 2.17 15.09 -2.52
C GLN A 66 3.05 15.13 -3.78
N ALA A 67 2.49 14.78 -4.95
CA ALA A 67 3.09 14.90 -6.26
C ALA A 67 4.60 14.51 -6.29
N PRO A 68 4.99 13.27 -5.94
CA PRO A 68 6.40 12.89 -5.79
C PRO A 68 7.21 13.07 -7.08
N TRP A 69 6.57 13.07 -8.26
CA TRP A 69 7.25 13.39 -9.52
C TRP A 69 7.69 14.85 -9.62
N ALA A 70 6.97 15.78 -8.98
CA ALA A 70 7.30 17.19 -8.93
C ALA A 70 8.45 17.42 -7.95
N VAL A 71 8.39 16.77 -6.77
CA VAL A 71 9.47 16.76 -5.78
C VAL A 71 10.77 16.25 -6.43
N ALA A 72 10.74 15.06 -7.03
CA ALA A 72 11.89 14.47 -7.69
C ALA A 72 12.45 15.31 -8.85
N LYS A 73 11.61 16.11 -9.52
CA LYS A 73 12.04 17.00 -10.60
C LYS A 73 12.71 18.27 -10.06
N ALA A 74 12.26 18.75 -8.90
CA ALA A 74 12.83 19.93 -8.25
C ALA A 74 14.16 19.58 -7.58
N ASP A 75 14.18 18.53 -6.77
CA ASP A 75 15.37 17.97 -6.14
C ASP A 75 15.19 16.44 -5.94
N PRO A 76 15.93 15.60 -6.69
CA PRO A 76 15.82 14.15 -6.57
C PRO A 76 16.37 13.62 -5.23
N GLU A 77 17.20 14.39 -4.52
CA GLU A 77 17.77 14.02 -3.23
C GLU A 77 16.94 14.55 -2.05
N ASP A 78 15.79 15.19 -2.33
CA ASP A 78 14.90 15.71 -1.29
C ASP A 78 14.40 14.56 -0.39
N PRO A 79 14.67 14.58 0.94
CA PRO A 79 14.21 13.58 1.88
C PRO A 79 12.68 13.38 1.86
N ARG A 80 11.92 14.41 1.47
CA ARG A 80 10.47 14.33 1.32
C ARG A 80 10.06 13.25 0.32
N LEU A 81 10.80 13.10 -0.78
CA LEU A 81 10.52 12.09 -1.79
C LEU A 81 10.56 10.68 -1.19
N ALA A 82 11.55 10.41 -0.35
CA ALA A 82 11.68 9.13 0.34
C ALA A 82 10.50 8.88 1.27
N THR A 83 10.14 9.84 2.13
CA THR A 83 8.96 9.73 3.02
C THR A 83 7.69 9.42 2.21
N ILE A 84 7.44 10.16 1.12
CA ILE A 84 6.22 9.96 0.32
C ILE A 84 6.11 8.54 -0.22
N LEU A 85 7.21 8.02 -0.77
CA LEU A 85 7.20 6.68 -1.35
C LEU A 85 7.15 5.60 -0.27
N VAL A 86 7.80 5.78 0.88
CA VAL A 86 7.72 4.83 2.00
C VAL A 86 6.30 4.75 2.54
N THR A 87 5.62 5.87 2.78
CA THR A 87 4.22 5.87 3.23
C THR A 87 3.31 5.16 2.23
N ALA A 88 3.50 5.38 0.93
CA ALA A 88 2.73 4.68 -0.09
C ALA A 88 3.00 3.17 -0.11
N VAL A 89 4.26 2.75 0.06
CA VAL A 89 4.65 1.34 0.11
C VAL A 89 4.07 0.66 1.35
N GLU A 90 4.14 1.29 2.52
CA GLU A 90 3.54 0.78 3.77
C GLU A 90 2.01 0.70 3.69
N GLY A 91 1.36 1.67 3.06
CA GLY A 91 -0.07 1.61 2.76
C GLY A 91 -0.44 0.43 1.84
N LEU A 92 0.39 0.16 0.82
CA LEU A 92 0.22 -1.02 -0.04
C LEU A 92 0.46 -2.34 0.71
N ARG A 93 1.41 -2.38 1.66
CA ARG A 93 1.61 -3.53 2.56
C ARG A 93 0.35 -3.79 3.37
N ALA A 94 -0.25 -2.75 3.93
CA ALA A 94 -1.51 -2.85 4.67
C ALA A 94 -2.65 -3.40 3.79
N LEU A 95 -2.80 -2.87 2.57
CA LEU A 95 -3.79 -3.35 1.61
C LEU A 95 -3.58 -4.82 1.25
N ALA A 96 -2.34 -5.29 1.07
CA ALA A 96 -2.06 -6.69 0.80
C ALA A 96 -2.58 -7.60 1.92
N VAL A 97 -2.36 -7.25 3.18
CA VAL A 97 -2.86 -8.03 4.32
C VAL A 97 -4.39 -7.98 4.40
N LEU A 98 -4.99 -6.79 4.32
CA LEU A 98 -6.43 -6.59 4.50
C LEU A 98 -7.28 -7.19 3.37
N LEU A 99 -6.75 -7.20 2.15
CA LEU A 99 -7.46 -7.77 0.99
C LEU A 99 -7.18 -9.26 0.79
N ASN A 100 -6.21 -9.84 1.49
CA ASN A 100 -5.87 -11.27 1.36
C ASN A 100 -7.08 -12.22 1.58
N PRO A 101 -7.99 -11.99 2.55
CA PRO A 101 -9.16 -12.86 2.73
C PRO A 101 -10.13 -12.89 1.54
N VAL A 102 -10.12 -11.86 0.69
CA VAL A 102 -11.09 -11.67 -0.41
C VAL A 102 -10.45 -11.85 -1.78
N MET A 103 -9.22 -11.37 -1.95
CA MET A 103 -8.47 -11.37 -3.21
C MET A 103 -7.05 -11.92 -3.02
N PRO A 104 -6.89 -13.18 -2.58
CA PRO A 104 -5.58 -13.72 -2.16
C PRO A 104 -4.55 -13.73 -3.29
N LYS A 105 -4.95 -13.94 -4.54
CA LYS A 105 -4.03 -13.93 -5.70
C LYS A 105 -3.43 -12.56 -5.94
N ALA A 106 -4.24 -11.51 -5.91
CA ALA A 106 -3.79 -10.13 -6.12
C ALA A 106 -2.97 -9.64 -4.92
N ALA A 107 -3.42 -9.97 -3.70
CA ALA A 107 -2.72 -9.66 -2.46
C ALA A 107 -1.33 -10.31 -2.41
N LEU A 108 -1.21 -11.58 -2.79
CA LEU A 108 0.08 -12.29 -2.83
C LEU A 108 1.03 -11.70 -3.89
N ALA A 109 0.50 -11.36 -5.08
CA ALA A 109 1.30 -10.70 -6.11
C ALA A 109 1.81 -9.33 -5.63
N LEU A 110 0.99 -8.56 -4.93
CA LEU A 110 1.39 -7.30 -4.32
C LEU A 110 2.46 -7.52 -3.24
N TRP A 111 2.24 -8.47 -2.31
CA TRP A 111 3.18 -8.82 -1.24
C TRP A 111 4.57 -9.20 -1.76
N GLY A 112 4.61 -10.03 -2.81
CA GLY A 112 5.87 -10.39 -3.47
C GLY A 112 6.55 -9.19 -4.13
N SER A 113 5.78 -8.29 -4.76
CA SER A 113 6.34 -7.07 -5.36
C SER A 113 6.85 -6.05 -4.34
N LEU A 114 6.34 -6.09 -3.10
CA LEU A 114 6.84 -5.26 -2.00
C LEU A 114 8.07 -5.87 -1.31
N GLY A 115 8.51 -7.07 -1.70
CA GLY A 115 9.64 -7.73 -1.05
C GLY A 115 9.40 -7.99 0.45
N ALA A 116 8.13 -8.13 0.86
CA ALA A 116 7.74 -8.19 2.26
C ALA A 116 8.00 -9.57 2.90
N GLU A 117 7.87 -10.65 2.12
CA GLU A 117 7.97 -12.02 2.63
C GLU A 117 9.32 -12.36 3.32
N PRO A 118 10.49 -11.98 2.78
CA PRO A 118 11.77 -12.26 3.43
C PRO A 118 11.95 -11.64 4.82
N SER A 119 11.32 -10.50 5.10
CA SER A 119 11.47 -9.76 6.35
C SER A 119 10.29 -9.93 7.31
N LEU A 120 9.08 -10.05 6.78
CA LEU A 120 7.84 -10.10 7.56
C LEU A 120 7.20 -11.49 7.61
N GLY A 121 7.69 -12.43 6.81
CA GLY A 121 7.14 -13.78 6.70
C GLY A 121 5.97 -13.88 5.71
N ALA A 122 5.32 -15.04 5.69
CA ALA A 122 4.27 -15.34 4.73
C ALA A 122 3.06 -14.40 4.93
N LEU A 123 2.44 -13.98 3.82
CA LEU A 123 1.24 -13.14 3.84
C LEU A 123 0.09 -13.76 4.66
N ALA A 124 -0.06 -15.08 4.60
CA ALA A 124 -1.10 -15.81 5.32
C ALA A 124 -0.93 -15.79 6.85
N ASP A 125 0.28 -15.52 7.34
CA ASP A 125 0.59 -15.47 8.78
C ASP A 125 0.48 -14.05 9.35
N GLN A 126 0.20 -13.06 8.50
CA GLN A 126 0.08 -11.67 8.93
C GLN A 126 -1.21 -11.44 9.71
N ARG A 127 -1.11 -10.68 10.80
CA ARG A 127 -2.28 -10.32 11.62
C ARG A 127 -2.93 -9.04 11.14
N ILE A 128 -4.26 -9.06 11.02
CA ILE A 128 -5.07 -7.90 10.62
C ILE A 128 -4.98 -6.77 11.64
N ASP A 129 -5.08 -7.09 12.93
CA ASP A 129 -5.05 -6.11 14.03
C ASP A 129 -3.71 -5.36 14.16
N ALA A 130 -2.63 -5.92 13.61
CA ALA A 130 -1.30 -5.31 13.61
C ALA A 130 -1.02 -4.47 12.34
N VAL A 131 -1.92 -4.46 11.35
CA VAL A 131 -1.69 -3.85 10.04
C VAL A 131 -1.37 -2.36 10.13
N ALA A 132 -2.02 -1.65 11.04
CA ALA A 132 -1.83 -0.22 11.27
C ALA A 132 -0.51 0.14 11.96
N THR A 133 0.36 -0.83 12.23
CA THR A 133 1.74 -0.57 12.65
C THR A 133 2.56 -0.20 11.43
N TRP A 134 3.19 0.98 11.46
CA TRP A 134 3.98 1.52 10.35
C TRP A 134 5.47 1.14 10.45
N ASP A 135 6.23 1.45 9.41
CA ASP A 135 7.68 1.21 9.28
C ASP A 135 8.08 -0.26 9.51
N GLN A 136 7.29 -1.19 8.97
CA GLN A 136 7.54 -2.62 9.13
C GLN A 136 8.52 -3.14 8.09
N LEU A 137 8.49 -2.61 6.87
CA LEU A 137 9.44 -2.98 5.82
C LEU A 137 10.81 -2.36 6.12
N PRO A 138 11.88 -3.18 6.25
CA PRO A 138 13.21 -2.66 6.51
C PRO A 138 13.71 -1.74 5.39
N VAL A 139 14.48 -0.72 5.76
CA VAL A 139 15.28 0.05 4.81
C VAL A 139 16.17 -0.90 4.02
N GLY A 140 16.25 -0.70 2.70
CA GLY A 140 16.98 -1.59 1.81
C GLY A 140 16.13 -2.70 1.19
N THR A 141 14.84 -2.83 1.55
CA THR A 141 13.95 -3.83 0.96
C THR A 141 13.83 -3.63 -0.55
N THR A 142 14.01 -4.71 -1.32
CA THR A 142 13.89 -4.68 -2.78
C THR A 142 12.43 -4.69 -3.21
N ILE A 143 11.96 -3.56 -3.71
CA ILE A 143 10.64 -3.35 -4.31
C ILE A 143 10.72 -3.59 -5.81
N THR A 144 9.89 -4.49 -6.32
CA THR A 144 9.80 -4.78 -7.75
C THR A 144 8.54 -4.17 -8.37
N LYS A 145 8.45 -4.26 -9.71
CA LYS A 145 7.27 -3.80 -10.44
C LYS A 145 6.10 -4.72 -10.13
N VAL A 146 4.99 -4.12 -9.68
CA VAL A 146 3.74 -4.86 -9.47
C VAL A 146 3.21 -5.31 -10.84
N PRO A 147 2.87 -6.60 -11.03
CA PRO A 147 2.25 -7.07 -12.27
C PRO A 147 0.87 -6.41 -12.46
N SER A 148 0.29 -6.51 -13.66
CA SER A 148 -1.10 -6.08 -13.87
C SER A 148 -2.02 -6.96 -13.02
N LEU A 149 -2.50 -6.44 -11.88
CA LEU A 149 -3.32 -7.18 -10.93
C LEU A 149 -4.76 -7.38 -11.41
N PHE A 150 -5.29 -6.36 -12.10
CA PHE A 150 -6.68 -6.30 -12.54
C PHE A 150 -6.75 -5.97 -14.04
N PRO A 151 -6.59 -6.97 -14.93
CA PRO A 151 -6.76 -6.75 -16.36
C PRO A 151 -8.19 -6.29 -16.66
N ARG A 152 -8.34 -5.40 -17.65
CA ARG A 152 -9.67 -4.96 -18.09
C ARG A 152 -10.45 -6.15 -18.64
N ILE A 153 -11.72 -6.24 -18.28
CA ILE A 153 -12.62 -7.23 -18.87
C ILE A 153 -12.95 -6.77 -20.29
N GLU A 154 -12.57 -7.56 -21.29
CA GLU A 154 -12.98 -7.34 -22.67
C GLU A 154 -14.45 -7.72 -22.82
N THR A 155 -15.27 -6.82 -23.36
CA THR A 155 -16.65 -7.16 -23.74
C THR A 155 -16.58 -7.85 -25.10
N PRO A 156 -17.17 -9.04 -25.30
CA PRO A 156 -17.17 -9.68 -26.60
C PRO A 156 -17.82 -8.75 -27.62
N GLU A 157 -17.14 -8.55 -28.74
CA GLU A 157 -17.64 -7.77 -29.87
C GLU A 157 -18.98 -8.37 -30.31
N SER A 158 -20.01 -7.53 -30.41
CA SER A 158 -21.34 -8.00 -30.82
C SER A 158 -21.24 -8.50 -32.26
N ALA A 159 -21.38 -9.81 -32.46
CA ALA A 159 -21.40 -10.46 -33.76
C ALA A 159 -22.65 -10.11 -34.57
#